data_AF-J3CMP1-F1
#
_entry.id   AF-J3CMP1-F1
#
_cell.length_a   1.000
_cell.length_b   1.000
_cell.length_c   1.000
_cell.angle_alpha   90.00
_cell.angle_beta   90.00
_cell.angle_gamma   90.00
#
_symmetry.space_group_name_H-M   'P 1'
#
loop_
_entity.id
_entity.type
_entity.pdbx_description
1 polymer ?
#
loop_
_entity_poly.entity_id
_entity_poly.type
_entity_poly.pdbx_seq_one_letter_code
_entity_poly.pdbx_strand_id
1 'polypeptide(L)'
;MTTEAVSVGRIQHSAPTFTLYGRIAAAPIGKVGKPHPSLHISLIIDDAYNGITVIDGQPTMAEAGLRNVLRIRTNMYTNSLPPGVVVKIPLAAPNGMSPETFSQELIKRALNFSSYVSPYSFPARLRGDRMNPGEYNSSSYLAALLKSVMGYVPELRVAGYQTPGWEEPMPLHFFKGEAIR
;
A
#
# COMPACT_ATOMS: atom_id res chain seq x y z
N MET A 1 2.49 -56.74 16.26
CA MET A 1 1.53 -55.83 15.59
C MET A 1 1.72 -54.45 16.20
N THR A 2 2.50 -53.61 15.53
CA THR A 2 2.83 -52.25 15.94
C THR A 2 1.83 -51.29 15.30
N THR A 3 1.18 -50.50 16.14
CA THR A 3 0.29 -49.38 15.80
C THR A 3 0.94 -48.48 14.75
N GLU A 4 0.33 -48.40 13.57
CA GLU A 4 0.60 -47.34 12.60
C GLU A 4 0.19 -46.01 13.22
N ALA A 5 1.18 -45.16 13.50
CA ALA A 5 0.94 -43.77 13.80
C ALA A 5 0.39 -43.12 12.53
N VAL A 6 -0.91 -42.86 12.51
CA VAL A 6 -1.55 -41.97 11.54
C VAL A 6 -0.85 -40.63 11.66
N SER A 7 0.05 -40.34 10.72
CA SER A 7 0.69 -39.04 10.58
C SER A 7 -0.40 -38.05 10.23
N VAL A 8 -0.87 -37.32 11.25
CA VAL A 8 -1.83 -36.23 11.11
C VAL A 8 -1.20 -35.23 10.14
N GLY A 9 -1.86 -35.07 8.99
CA GLY A 9 -1.42 -34.21 7.91
C GLY A 9 -0.95 -32.87 8.44
N ARG A 10 0.33 -32.59 8.23
CA ARG A 10 0.88 -31.24 8.26
C ARG A 10 0.18 -30.51 7.12
N ILE A 11 -0.97 -29.89 7.39
CA ILE A 11 -1.53 -28.89 6.49
C ILE A 11 -0.38 -27.92 6.25
N GLN A 12 0.09 -27.89 5.00
CA GLN A 12 1.17 -27.02 4.58
C GLN A 12 0.59 -25.61 4.55
N HIS A 13 0.47 -24.99 5.73
CA HIS A 13 -0.03 -23.64 5.86
C HIS A 13 0.94 -22.72 5.12
N SER A 14 0.49 -22.11 4.03
CA SER A 14 1.31 -21.18 3.26
C SER A 14 1.49 -19.90 4.09
N ALA A 15 2.75 -19.54 4.32
CA ALA A 15 3.10 -18.25 4.92
C ALA A 15 2.48 -17.09 4.12
N PRO A 16 2.18 -15.94 4.75
CA PRO A 16 1.63 -14.79 4.03
C PRO A 16 2.47 -14.40 2.82
N THR A 17 1.80 -14.07 1.72
CA THR A 17 2.46 -13.57 0.51
C THR A 17 2.09 -12.11 0.27
N PHE A 18 3.01 -11.36 -0.35
CA PHE A 18 2.86 -9.91 -0.52
C PHE A 18 3.02 -9.57 -2.00
N THR A 19 2.08 -8.79 -2.54
CA THR A 19 2.18 -8.30 -3.91
C THR A 19 1.71 -6.86 -4.00
N LEU A 20 2.46 -6.02 -4.68
CA LEU A 20 2.03 -4.67 -5.05
C LEU A 20 1.22 -4.76 -6.35
N TYR A 21 -0.04 -4.39 -6.29
CA TYR A 21 -0.95 -4.31 -7.43
C TYR A 21 -1.00 -2.87 -7.93
N GLY A 22 -0.63 -2.64 -9.19
CA GLY A 22 -0.74 -1.33 -9.83
C GLY A 22 -1.95 -1.28 -10.76
N ARG A 23 -2.77 -0.25 -10.59
CA ARG A 23 -3.89 0.09 -11.49
C ARG A 23 -3.75 1.52 -11.99
N ILE A 24 -4.37 1.86 -13.12
CA ILE A 24 -4.38 3.25 -13.61
C ILE A 24 -5.08 4.13 -12.56
N ALA A 25 -4.36 5.12 -12.03
CA ALA A 25 -4.88 6.05 -11.06
C ALA A 25 -6.07 6.83 -11.66
N ALA A 26 -7.10 7.09 -10.83
CA ALA A 26 -8.23 7.99 -11.06
C ALA A 26 -8.49 8.28 -12.54
N ALA A 27 -9.31 7.48 -13.23
CA ALA A 27 -9.66 7.68 -14.64
C ALA A 27 -9.96 9.17 -14.97
N PRO A 28 -10.03 9.52 -16.26
CA PRO A 28 -9.37 10.70 -16.86
C PRO A 28 -8.09 11.29 -16.20
N ILE A 29 -8.05 11.57 -14.89
CA ILE A 29 -6.98 12.33 -14.22
C ILE A 29 -5.62 11.63 -14.27
N GLY A 30 -5.55 10.33 -14.00
CA GLY A 30 -4.31 9.55 -14.12
C GLY A 30 -3.92 9.21 -15.57
N LYS A 31 -4.82 9.43 -16.54
CA LYS A 31 -4.49 9.40 -17.99
C LYS A 31 -3.96 10.76 -18.50
N VAL A 32 -4.13 11.83 -17.73
CA VAL A 32 -3.63 13.18 -18.07
C VAL A 32 -2.18 13.39 -17.63
N GLY A 33 -1.62 12.48 -16.81
CA GLY A 33 -0.18 12.42 -16.57
C GLY A 33 0.55 12.15 -17.89
N LYS A 34 1.24 13.16 -18.43
CA LYS A 34 2.13 13.01 -19.60
C LYS A 34 3.57 12.90 -19.07
N PRO A 35 4.43 12.02 -19.63
CA PRO A 35 4.24 11.22 -20.84
C PRO A 35 3.61 9.82 -20.64
N HIS A 36 3.49 9.34 -19.40
CA HIS A 36 2.99 7.99 -19.09
C HIS A 36 1.82 8.02 -18.10
N PRO A 37 0.86 7.07 -18.18
CA PRO A 37 -0.21 6.98 -17.19
C PRO A 37 0.34 6.72 -15.78
N SER A 38 -0.28 7.35 -14.78
CA SER A 38 0.12 7.17 -13.38
C SER A 38 -0.51 5.92 -12.78
N LEU A 39 0.28 5.14 -12.04
CA LEU A 39 -0.21 4.01 -11.27
C LEU A 39 -0.62 4.43 -9.86
N HIS A 40 -1.76 3.89 -9.44
CA HIS A 40 -2.14 3.78 -8.05
C HIS A 40 -1.77 2.38 -7.58
N ILE A 41 -0.98 2.30 -6.52
CA ILE A 41 -0.45 1.04 -6.00
C ILE A 41 -1.23 0.65 -4.73
N SER A 42 -1.65 -0.61 -4.68
CA SER A 42 -2.24 -1.25 -3.50
C SER A 42 -1.35 -2.42 -3.07
N LEU A 43 -1.14 -2.57 -1.77
CA LEU A 43 -0.49 -3.75 -1.19
C LEU A 43 -1.53 -4.84 -0.96
N ILE A 44 -1.28 -6.02 -1.51
CA ILE A 44 -2.04 -7.24 -1.29
C ILE A 44 -1.25 -8.11 -0.32
N ILE A 45 -1.89 -8.51 0.77
CA ILE A 45 -1.42 -9.53 1.70
C ILE A 45 -2.37 -10.71 1.55
N ASP A 46 -1.88 -11.85 1.11
CA ASP A 46 -2.66 -13.09 1.00
C ASP A 46 -2.18 -14.07 2.06
N ASP A 47 -3.06 -14.39 3.00
CA ASP A 47 -2.80 -15.20 4.18
C ASP A 47 -3.83 -16.33 4.27
N ALA A 48 -3.37 -17.57 4.45
CA ALA A 48 -4.23 -18.74 4.55
C ALA A 48 -5.27 -18.66 5.69
N TYR A 49 -5.00 -17.88 6.74
CA TYR A 49 -5.91 -17.73 7.90
C TYR A 49 -6.86 -16.55 7.77
N ASN A 50 -6.36 -15.41 7.27
CA ASN A 50 -7.10 -14.15 7.25
C ASN A 50 -7.68 -13.82 5.87
N GLY A 51 -7.38 -14.64 4.85
CA GLY A 51 -7.70 -14.38 3.47
C GLY A 51 -6.89 -13.22 2.90
N ILE A 52 -7.47 -12.54 1.92
CA ILE A 52 -6.84 -11.41 1.25
C ILE A 52 -7.11 -10.13 2.04
N THR A 53 -6.06 -9.41 2.41
CA THR A 53 -6.11 -8.04 2.92
C THR A 53 -5.48 -7.10 1.89
N VAL A 54 -6.17 -6.00 1.60
CA VAL A 54 -5.66 -4.95 0.71
C VAL A 54 -5.47 -3.67 1.49
N ILE A 55 -4.32 -3.00 1.28
CA ILE A 55 -3.97 -1.73 1.91
C ILE A 55 -3.54 -0.74 0.83
N ASP A 56 -4.19 0.42 0.78
CA ASP A 56 -3.76 1.57 -0.03
C ASP A 56 -4.06 2.90 0.66
N GLY A 57 -3.48 3.98 0.13
CA GLY A 57 -3.82 5.34 0.53
C GLY A 57 -4.88 5.90 -0.41
N GLN A 58 -5.92 6.53 0.12
CA GLN A 58 -6.99 7.12 -0.71
C GLN A 58 -7.31 8.55 -0.26
N PRO A 59 -7.76 9.42 -1.18
CA PRO A 59 -8.40 10.66 -0.78
C PRO A 59 -9.73 10.31 -0.10
N THR A 60 -10.03 11.03 0.97
CA THR A 60 -11.38 11.15 1.50
C THR A 60 -12.28 11.96 0.59
N MET A 61 -13.55 11.55 0.56
CA MET A 61 -14.61 12.30 -0.08
C MET A 61 -15.52 12.91 1.00
N ALA A 62 -16.70 13.42 0.62
CA ALA A 62 -17.55 14.22 1.51
C ALA A 62 -18.10 13.44 2.72
N GLU A 63 -18.10 12.11 2.69
CA GLU A 63 -18.54 11.24 3.79
C GLU A 63 -17.72 11.41 5.08
N ALA A 64 -16.46 11.90 4.96
CA ALA A 64 -15.61 12.19 6.11
C ALA A 64 -15.82 13.60 6.69
N GLY A 65 -16.80 14.36 6.18
CA GLY A 65 -17.07 15.75 6.50
C GLY A 65 -16.22 16.73 5.67
N LEU A 66 -16.76 17.93 5.40
CA LEU A 66 -16.16 18.91 4.48
C LEU A 66 -14.72 19.31 4.84
N ARG A 67 -14.36 19.35 6.14
CA ARG A 67 -13.01 19.68 6.60
C ARG A 67 -11.96 18.62 6.25
N ASN A 68 -12.42 17.39 6.04
CA ASN A 68 -11.57 16.25 5.75
C ASN A 68 -11.56 15.90 4.26
N VAL A 69 -12.34 16.56 3.41
CA VAL A 69 -12.35 16.29 1.95
C VAL A 69 -10.95 16.45 1.36
N LEU A 70 -10.57 15.55 0.45
CA LEU A 70 -9.26 15.52 -0.21
C LEU A 70 -8.09 15.45 0.79
N ARG A 71 -8.24 14.68 1.85
CA ARG A 71 -7.15 14.33 2.76
C ARG A 71 -6.81 12.86 2.64
N ILE A 72 -5.55 12.52 2.89
CA ILE A 72 -5.08 11.15 2.78
C ILE A 72 -5.63 10.33 3.95
N ARG A 73 -6.15 9.15 3.66
CA ARG A 73 -6.51 8.14 4.65
C ARG A 73 -5.95 6.78 4.27
N THR A 74 -5.77 5.93 5.28
CA THR A 74 -5.67 4.49 5.05
C THR A 74 -6.98 3.98 4.49
N ASN A 75 -6.91 3.14 3.47
CA ASN A 75 -8.00 2.33 3.00
C ASN A 75 -7.58 0.86 3.10
N MET A 76 -8.31 0.11 3.91
CA MET A 76 -8.05 -1.30 4.19
C MET A 76 -9.34 -2.09 4.03
N TYR A 77 -9.30 -3.17 3.26
CA TYR A 77 -10.45 -4.02 3.00
C TYR A 77 -10.00 -5.46 2.78
N THR A 78 -10.90 -6.41 3.05
CA THR A 78 -10.62 -7.84 2.97
C THR A 78 -11.49 -8.53 1.93
N ASN A 79 -11.04 -9.70 1.48
CA ASN A 79 -11.79 -10.61 0.59
C ASN A 79 -12.25 -9.99 -0.74
N SER A 80 -11.55 -8.97 -1.21
CA SER A 80 -11.73 -8.39 -2.54
C SER A 80 -10.39 -7.93 -3.07
N LEU A 81 -10.13 -8.17 -4.35
CA LEU A 81 -8.97 -7.61 -5.04
C LEU A 81 -9.36 -6.28 -5.71
N PRO A 82 -8.41 -5.33 -5.87
CA PRO A 82 -8.69 -4.12 -6.64
C PRO A 82 -8.94 -4.50 -8.11
N PRO A 83 -9.94 -3.90 -8.77
CA PRO A 83 -10.20 -4.14 -10.19
C PRO A 83 -9.20 -3.39 -11.08
N GLY A 84 -9.10 -3.79 -12.36
CA GLY A 84 -8.34 -3.05 -13.38
C GLY A 84 -6.83 -3.03 -13.17
N VAL A 85 -6.27 -4.10 -12.59
CA VAL A 85 -4.84 -4.27 -12.34
C VAL A 85 -4.10 -4.44 -13.66
N VAL A 86 -3.07 -3.63 -13.89
CA VAL A 86 -2.21 -3.69 -15.09
C VAL A 86 -0.81 -4.20 -14.77
N VAL A 87 -0.41 -4.21 -13.50
CA VAL A 87 0.89 -4.73 -13.06
C VAL A 87 0.78 -5.39 -11.69
N LYS A 88 1.51 -6.49 -11.50
CA LYS A 88 1.66 -7.20 -10.22
C LYS A 88 3.13 -7.38 -9.93
N ILE A 89 3.58 -6.94 -8.76
CA ILE A 89 5.00 -6.93 -8.40
C ILE A 89 5.14 -7.67 -7.07
N PRO A 90 5.76 -8.85 -7.05
CA PRO A 90 6.01 -9.58 -5.81
C PRO A 90 6.82 -8.73 -4.83
N LEU A 91 6.45 -8.78 -3.56
CA LEU A 91 7.19 -8.16 -2.47
C LEU A 91 7.59 -9.26 -1.49
N ALA A 92 8.82 -9.19 -0.99
CA ALA A 92 9.32 -10.09 0.04
C ALA A 92 9.40 -9.37 1.38
N ALA A 93 9.26 -10.14 2.46
CA ALA A 93 9.64 -9.67 3.79
C ALA A 93 11.14 -9.30 3.81
N PRO A 94 11.54 -8.25 4.55
CA PRO A 94 12.94 -7.89 4.68
C PRO A 94 13.74 -8.99 5.41
N ASN A 95 15.05 -9.05 5.14
CA ASN A 95 15.94 -10.02 5.79
C ASN A 95 15.83 -9.94 7.32
N GLY A 96 15.71 -11.09 7.97
CA GLY A 96 15.57 -11.19 9.43
C GLY A 96 14.14 -11.00 9.95
N MET A 97 13.15 -10.78 9.09
CA MET A 97 11.74 -10.70 9.45
C MET A 97 10.96 -11.86 8.80
N SER A 98 10.18 -12.61 9.60
CA SER A 98 9.30 -13.64 9.04
C SER A 98 8.13 -13.01 8.27
N PRO A 99 7.55 -13.71 7.28
CA PRO A 99 6.35 -13.25 6.59
C PRO A 99 5.19 -12.90 7.54
N GLU A 100 5.00 -13.67 8.62
CA GLU A 100 3.93 -13.44 9.60
C GLU A 100 4.17 -12.13 10.36
N THR A 101 5.39 -11.92 10.85
CA THR A 101 5.78 -10.66 11.52
C THR A 101 5.64 -9.47 10.57
N PHE A 102 6.04 -9.65 9.30
CA PHE A 102 5.94 -8.60 8.30
C PHE A 102 4.49 -8.18 8.03
N SER A 103 3.60 -9.16 7.85
CA SER A 103 2.15 -8.93 7.70
C SER A 103 1.57 -8.17 8.89
N GLN A 104 1.87 -8.63 10.11
CA GLN A 104 1.36 -8.02 11.35
C GLN A 104 1.83 -6.57 11.50
N GLU A 105 3.12 -6.28 11.28
CA GLU A 105 3.63 -4.92 11.39
C GLU A 105 3.09 -4.01 10.28
N LEU A 106 2.91 -4.49 9.05
CA LEU A 106 2.26 -3.71 7.98
C LEU A 106 0.83 -3.32 8.35
N ILE A 107 0.02 -4.28 8.80
CA ILE A 107 -1.37 -4.02 9.22
C ILE A 107 -1.40 -3.03 10.40
N LYS A 108 -0.57 -3.26 11.42
CA LYS A 108 -0.45 -2.40 12.59
C LYS A 108 -0.06 -0.97 12.22
N ARG A 109 0.94 -0.78 11.34
CA ARG A 109 1.37 0.56 10.90
C ARG A 109 0.30 1.25 10.06
N ALA A 110 -0.41 0.52 9.21
CA ALA A 110 -1.52 1.06 8.42
C ALA A 110 -2.68 1.52 9.30
N LEU A 111 -3.02 0.77 10.36
CA LEU A 111 -4.04 1.13 11.35
C LEU A 111 -3.61 2.34 12.21
N ASN A 112 -2.32 2.45 12.50
CA ASN A 112 -1.74 3.57 13.25
C ASN A 112 -1.48 4.83 12.40
N PHE A 113 -1.88 4.84 11.14
CA PHE A 113 -1.72 6.02 10.31
C PHE A 113 -2.70 7.13 10.72
N SER A 114 -2.18 8.32 10.99
CA SER A 114 -2.95 9.52 11.31
C SER A 114 -3.68 10.05 10.07
N SER A 115 -4.79 9.37 9.72
CA SER A 115 -5.66 9.74 8.60
C SER A 115 -6.20 11.16 8.78
N TYR A 116 -6.44 11.84 7.66
CA TYR A 116 -7.00 13.20 7.61
C TYR A 116 -6.06 14.33 8.07
N VAL A 117 -4.78 14.05 8.31
CA VAL A 117 -3.82 15.12 8.67
C VAL A 117 -3.24 15.78 7.42
N SER A 118 -2.87 15.00 6.40
CA SER A 118 -2.20 15.51 5.20
C SER A 118 -3.19 15.70 4.02
N PRO A 119 -3.17 16.85 3.32
CA PRO A 119 -3.89 17.03 2.06
C PRO A 119 -3.44 16.04 0.98
N TYR A 120 -4.35 15.61 0.13
CA TYR A 120 -4.08 14.74 -1.01
C TYR A 120 -3.71 15.57 -2.24
N SER A 121 -2.55 15.30 -2.82
CA SER A 121 -2.09 15.90 -4.06
C SER A 121 -2.30 14.94 -5.23
N PHE A 122 -2.96 15.41 -6.30
CA PHE A 122 -3.20 14.58 -7.47
C PHE A 122 -1.91 14.29 -8.24
N PRO A 123 -1.78 13.09 -8.83
CA PRO A 123 -0.56 12.66 -9.53
C PRO A 123 -0.27 13.41 -10.83
N ALA A 124 -1.21 14.25 -11.31
CA ALA A 124 -1.11 14.90 -12.60
C ALA A 124 -0.20 16.13 -12.55
N ARG A 125 1.05 15.96 -12.98
CA ARG A 125 1.89 17.07 -13.42
C ARG A 125 2.02 17.05 -14.93
N LEU A 126 1.83 18.20 -15.55
CA LEU A 126 2.03 18.40 -17.00
C LEU A 126 3.52 18.36 -17.38
N ARG A 127 4.42 18.49 -16.40
CA ARG A 127 5.89 18.42 -16.55
C ARG A 127 6.50 17.76 -15.31
N GLY A 128 7.09 16.58 -15.49
CA GLY A 128 7.92 15.89 -14.49
C GLY A 128 7.25 14.70 -13.80
N ASP A 129 8.08 13.71 -13.46
CA ASP A 129 7.65 12.41 -12.93
C ASP A 129 7.64 12.36 -11.37
N ARG A 130 8.00 13.49 -10.73
CA ARG A 130 8.15 13.64 -9.27
C ARG A 130 7.18 14.65 -8.66
N MET A 131 6.69 14.34 -7.46
CA MET A 131 5.91 15.25 -6.63
C MET A 131 6.82 16.37 -6.07
N ASN A 132 6.28 17.55 -5.79
CA ASN A 132 7.04 18.58 -5.07
C ASN A 132 7.26 18.13 -3.61
N PRO A 133 8.31 18.63 -2.95
CA PRO A 133 8.44 18.51 -1.51
C PRO A 133 7.16 18.96 -0.79
N GLY A 134 6.65 18.12 0.11
CA GLY A 134 5.43 18.38 0.89
C GLY A 134 4.12 17.99 0.19
N GLU A 135 4.16 17.54 -1.06
CA GLU A 135 2.99 16.98 -1.73
C GLU A 135 2.94 15.46 -1.59
N TYR A 136 1.82 14.93 -1.11
CA TYR A 136 1.65 13.51 -0.84
C TYR A 136 0.40 12.95 -1.50
N ASN A 137 0.45 11.68 -1.88
CA ASN A 137 -0.67 10.98 -2.50
C ASN A 137 -0.72 9.51 -2.06
N SER A 138 -1.51 8.69 -2.74
CA SER A 138 -1.63 7.25 -2.46
C SER A 138 -0.30 6.49 -2.51
N SER A 139 0.59 6.86 -3.43
CA SER A 139 1.92 6.24 -3.59
C SER A 139 2.87 6.68 -2.49
N SER A 140 2.87 7.96 -2.10
CA SER A 140 3.66 8.46 -0.97
C SER A 140 3.26 7.79 0.36
N TYR A 141 1.96 7.56 0.55
CA TYR A 141 1.44 6.82 1.70
C TYR A 141 2.01 5.39 1.71
N LEU A 142 1.87 4.66 0.61
CA LEU A 142 2.27 3.26 0.58
C LEU A 142 3.78 3.08 0.69
N ALA A 143 4.56 3.96 0.03
CA ALA A 143 6.01 4.00 0.18
C ALA A 143 6.42 4.24 1.64
N ALA A 144 5.74 5.15 2.35
CA ALA A 144 5.99 5.38 3.76
C ALA A 144 5.58 4.22 4.67
N LEU A 145 4.46 3.55 4.36
CA LEU A 145 4.04 2.34 5.07
C LEU A 145 5.14 1.27 4.98
N LEU A 146 5.62 0.98 3.77
CA LEU A 146 6.70 0.02 3.55
C LEU A 146 7.99 0.45 4.27
N LYS A 147 8.38 1.72 4.15
CA LYS A 147 9.55 2.27 4.85
C LYS A 147 9.45 2.15 6.37
N SER A 148 8.25 2.32 6.93
CA SER A 148 8.03 2.23 8.38
C SER A 148 8.27 0.83 8.96
N VAL A 149 8.14 -0.21 8.13
CA VAL A 149 8.33 -1.62 8.54
C VAL A 149 9.66 -2.17 8.05
N MET A 150 10.03 -1.90 6.80
CA MET A 150 11.23 -2.43 6.15
C MET A 150 12.49 -1.61 6.43
N GLY A 151 12.33 -0.36 6.87
CA GLY A 151 13.43 0.61 7.02
C GLY A 151 13.84 1.30 5.71
N TYR A 152 13.35 0.82 4.55
CA TYR A 152 13.62 1.39 3.24
C TYR A 152 12.37 1.34 2.34
N VAL A 153 12.36 2.14 1.28
CA VAL A 153 11.34 2.07 0.22
C VAL A 153 11.87 1.15 -0.87
N PRO A 154 11.18 0.06 -1.25
CA PRO A 154 11.63 -0.76 -2.36
C PRO A 154 11.58 0.04 -3.66
N GLU A 155 12.58 -0.17 -4.51
CA GLU A 155 12.60 0.48 -5.82
C GLU A 155 11.40 0.01 -6.65
N LEU A 156 10.69 0.98 -7.24
CA LEU A 156 9.53 0.72 -8.07
C LEU A 156 9.70 1.43 -9.41
N ARG A 157 10.03 0.66 -10.45
CA ARG A 157 10.05 1.12 -11.83
C ARG A 157 9.22 0.17 -12.67
N VAL A 158 8.20 0.70 -13.34
CA VAL A 158 7.32 -0.10 -14.21
C VAL A 158 7.38 0.51 -15.61
N ALA A 159 7.88 -0.26 -16.58
CA ALA A 159 8.04 0.21 -17.94
C ALA A 159 6.70 0.70 -18.52
N GLY A 160 6.68 1.92 -19.06
CA GLY A 160 5.48 2.54 -19.65
C GLY A 160 4.54 3.21 -18.65
N TYR A 161 4.92 3.28 -17.37
CA TYR A 161 4.10 3.88 -16.31
C TYR A 161 4.94 4.77 -15.39
N GLN A 162 4.26 5.67 -14.67
CA GLN A 162 4.87 6.45 -13.59
C GLN A 162 4.16 6.22 -12.26
N THR A 163 4.90 6.34 -11.16
CA THR A 163 4.40 6.19 -9.78
C THR A 163 4.72 7.45 -8.98
N PRO A 164 4.18 8.62 -9.36
CA PRO A 164 4.52 9.88 -8.71
C PRO A 164 4.22 9.80 -7.21
N GLY A 165 5.16 10.26 -6.40
CA GLY A 165 5.08 10.21 -4.94
C GLY A 165 5.73 8.98 -4.31
N TRP A 166 6.03 7.93 -5.07
CA TRP A 166 6.70 6.74 -4.53
C TRP A 166 8.11 7.05 -4.00
N GLU A 167 8.85 7.88 -4.73
CA GLU A 167 10.20 8.31 -4.36
C GLU A 167 10.21 9.34 -3.21
N GLU A 168 9.04 9.90 -2.89
CA GLU A 168 8.84 10.89 -1.83
C GLU A 168 7.83 10.36 -0.80
N PRO A 169 8.25 9.40 0.06
CA PRO A 169 7.38 8.83 1.06
C PRO A 169 6.91 9.90 2.06
N MET A 170 5.68 9.73 2.55
CA MET A 170 5.20 10.52 3.68
C MET A 170 6.13 10.43 4.90
N PRO A 171 6.22 11.48 5.72
CA PRO A 171 6.95 11.45 6.98
C PRO A 171 6.48 10.33 7.90
N LEU A 172 7.44 9.57 8.46
CA LEU A 172 7.13 8.40 9.29
C LEU A 172 6.42 8.72 10.60
N HIS A 173 6.42 9.98 11.06
CA HIS A 173 5.65 10.38 12.24
C HIS A 173 4.15 10.19 12.06
N PHE A 174 3.65 10.17 10.81
CA PHE A 174 2.25 9.85 10.53
C PHE A 174 1.88 8.38 10.80
N PHE A 175 2.84 7.47 10.94
CA PHE A 175 2.61 6.01 11.15
C PHE A 175 2.87 5.57 12.60
N LYS A 176 2.94 6.53 13.53
CA LYS A 176 3.23 6.27 14.95
C LYS A 176 1.98 6.02 15.80
N GLY A 177 0.77 6.26 15.29
CA GLY A 177 -0.48 6.16 16.08
C GLY A 177 -0.71 7.35 16.99
N GLU A 178 0.19 8.32 17.00
CA GLU A 178 0.01 9.61 17.65
C GLU A 178 -0.84 10.47 16.70
N ALA A 179 -2.16 10.41 16.89
CA ALA A 179 -3.01 11.47 16.37
C ALA A 179 -2.48 12.79 16.92
N ILE A 180 -1.97 13.66 16.05
CA ILE A 180 -1.74 15.06 16.40
C ILE A 180 -3.15 15.61 16.65
N ARG A 181 -3.50 15.73 17.94
CA ARG A 181 -4.74 16.32 18.42
C ARG A 181 -4.71 17.83 18.24
#